data_AF-A0A7Y4WNB8-F1
#
_entry.id   AF-A0A7Y4WNB8-F1
#
_cell.length_a   1.000
_cell.length_b   1.000
_cell.length_c   1.000
_cell.angle_alpha   90.00
_cell.angle_beta   90.00
_cell.angle_gamma   90.00
#
_symmetry.space_group_name_H-M   'P 1'
#
loop_
_entity.id
_entity.type
_entity.pdbx_description
1 polymer ?
#
loop_
_entity_poly.entity_id
_entity_poly.type
_entity_poly.pdbx_seq_one_letter_code
_entity_poly.pdbx_strand_id
1 'polypeptide(L)'
;QDDSITLYVHDIHSTKKSTLANNENDIISFYKPNELIVCPSYYEKNEITNLVSQIPDNVLFRILNPSGKGIIGSQNSKSKGELITVENTWNLNLDRYKRQKRFFDVIFGLMLLAFSWILVFFQAKKSRFFLHIFDTITGVKTWVGINDKHKNFAMFNKKSVILIDSEDSKPLHEIFVEEYINNYCRNYSIWMDLEICLRDIEKLSE
;
A
#
# COMPACT_ATOMS: atom_id res chain seq x y z
N GLN A 1 -24.31 -8.11 -18.47
CA GLN A 1 -23.51 -7.42 -19.50
C GLN A 1 -24.08 -6.01 -19.53
N ASP A 2 -23.71 -5.21 -18.52
CA ASP A 2 -24.13 -3.82 -18.37
C ASP A 2 -22.95 -2.99 -18.86
N ASP A 3 -23.11 -2.34 -20.01
CA ASP A 3 -22.13 -1.41 -20.56
C ASP A 3 -22.18 -0.10 -19.74
N SER A 4 -21.56 -0.11 -18.56
CA SER A 4 -21.39 1.11 -17.76
C SER A 4 -20.34 2.00 -18.41
N ILE A 5 -20.77 3.16 -18.93
CA ILE A 5 -19.87 4.17 -19.49
C ILE A 5 -19.37 5.06 -18.34
N THR A 6 -18.12 4.86 -17.93
CA THR A 6 -17.40 5.75 -17.01
C THR A 6 -16.62 6.78 -17.82
N LEU A 7 -16.91 8.07 -17.62
CA LEU A 7 -16.20 9.16 -18.28
C LEU A 7 -15.14 9.76 -17.35
N TYR A 8 -13.88 9.64 -17.77
CA TYR A 8 -12.75 10.34 -17.14
C TYR A 8 -12.58 11.70 -17.80
N VAL A 9 -12.75 12.77 -17.04
CA VAL A 9 -12.56 14.13 -17.59
C VAL A 9 -11.09 14.43 -17.91
N HIS A 10 -10.15 13.64 -17.36
CA HIS A 10 -8.76 13.63 -17.84
C HIS A 10 -8.67 13.24 -19.33
N ASP A 11 -9.49 12.30 -19.81
CA ASP A 11 -9.48 11.89 -21.21
C ASP A 11 -10.04 12.96 -22.14
N ILE A 12 -10.88 13.88 -21.66
CA ILE A 12 -11.35 15.03 -22.43
C ILE A 12 -10.18 15.99 -22.74
N HIS A 13 -9.29 16.20 -21.76
CA HIS A 13 -8.08 16.98 -21.98
C HIS A 13 -7.02 16.27 -22.82
N SER A 14 -6.91 14.93 -22.74
CA SER A 14 -5.93 14.15 -23.52
C SER A 14 -6.34 13.99 -24.99
N THR A 15 -7.65 13.88 -25.27
CA THR A 15 -8.17 13.58 -26.62
C THR A 15 -8.73 14.79 -27.38
N LYS A 16 -8.68 16.03 -26.86
CA LYS A 16 -9.27 17.19 -27.56
C LYS A 16 -8.49 18.50 -27.52
N LYS A 17 -7.26 18.44 -28.07
CA LYS A 17 -6.80 19.41 -29.08
C LYS A 17 -7.33 19.05 -30.49
N SER A 18 -8.10 17.98 -30.62
CA SER A 18 -8.80 17.53 -31.83
C SER A 18 -10.32 17.57 -31.69
N THR A 19 -10.90 18.73 -32.01
CA THR A 19 -12.15 18.82 -32.79
C THR A 19 -13.37 18.06 -32.26
N LEU A 20 -14.20 18.73 -31.44
CA LEU A 20 -15.68 18.64 -31.33
C LEU A 20 -16.13 18.90 -29.88
N ALA A 21 -16.93 19.95 -29.69
CA ALA A 21 -17.53 20.45 -28.44
C ALA A 21 -16.62 21.33 -27.57
N ASN A 22 -16.91 22.64 -27.57
CA ASN A 22 -16.26 23.67 -26.76
C ASN A 22 -16.86 23.77 -25.34
N ASN A 23 -17.50 22.72 -24.83
CA ASN A 23 -18.12 22.75 -23.51
C ASN A 23 -18.28 21.34 -22.93
N GLU A 24 -17.86 21.13 -21.68
CA GLU A 24 -17.94 19.83 -20.98
C GLU A 24 -19.38 19.31 -20.87
N ASN A 25 -20.34 20.23 -20.84
CA ASN A 25 -21.78 19.96 -20.83
C ASN A 25 -22.28 19.25 -22.10
N ASP A 26 -21.68 19.54 -23.25
CA ASP A 26 -22.05 18.92 -24.51
C ASP A 26 -21.59 17.45 -24.54
N ILE A 27 -20.47 17.14 -23.87
CA ILE A 27 -19.92 15.79 -23.77
C ILE A 27 -20.76 14.96 -22.80
N ILE A 28 -21.12 15.52 -21.65
CA ILE A 28 -21.97 14.83 -20.65
C ILE A 28 -23.36 14.53 -21.22
N SER A 29 -23.96 15.48 -21.95
CA SER A 29 -25.28 15.31 -22.57
C SER A 29 -25.28 14.33 -23.75
N PHE A 30 -24.20 14.28 -24.52
CA PHE A 30 -24.05 13.37 -25.66
C PHE A 30 -23.77 11.93 -25.23
N TYR A 31 -22.83 11.72 -24.30
CA TYR A 31 -22.39 10.37 -23.89
C TYR A 31 -23.24 9.76 -22.76
N LYS A 32 -24.00 10.58 -22.03
CA LYS A 32 -24.87 10.15 -20.91
C LYS A 32 -24.18 9.12 -19.99
N PRO A 33 -23.01 9.45 -19.42
CA PRO A 33 -22.27 8.50 -18.59
C PRO A 33 -23.05 8.14 -17.34
N ASN A 34 -22.83 6.92 -16.85
CA ASN A 34 -23.36 6.50 -15.56
C ASN A 34 -22.50 7.08 -14.41
N GLU A 35 -21.24 7.40 -14.69
CA GLU A 35 -20.28 7.89 -13.71
C GLU A 35 -19.32 8.93 -14.33
N LEU A 36 -19.09 10.03 -13.61
CA LEU A 36 -18.17 11.11 -13.94
C LEU A 36 -17.08 11.23 -12.87
N ILE A 37 -15.82 11.12 -13.30
CA ILE A 37 -14.64 11.26 -12.42
C ILE A 37 -13.83 12.50 -12.82
N VAL A 38 -13.70 13.47 -11.90
CA VAL A 38 -13.06 14.77 -12.13
C VAL A 38 -11.75 14.88 -11.35
N CYS A 39 -10.70 15.41 -11.99
CA CYS A 39 -9.43 15.70 -11.33
C CYS A 39 -9.31 17.19 -10.99
N PRO A 40 -9.35 17.59 -9.71
CA PRO A 40 -9.39 18.99 -9.29
C PRO A 40 -8.08 19.74 -9.52
N SER A 41 -7.00 19.08 -9.94
CA SER A 41 -5.77 19.76 -10.37
C SER A 41 -5.91 20.48 -11.71
N TYR A 42 -6.97 20.21 -12.47
CA TYR A 42 -7.25 20.80 -13.78
C TYR A 42 -8.38 21.84 -13.75
N TYR A 43 -9.01 22.07 -12.59
CA TYR A 43 -10.17 22.95 -12.44
C TYR A 43 -10.01 23.93 -11.29
N GLU A 44 -10.48 25.15 -11.47
CA GLU A 44 -10.72 26.05 -10.35
C GLU A 44 -11.92 25.56 -9.52
N LYS A 45 -11.92 25.86 -8.22
CA LYS A 45 -13.00 25.43 -7.30
C LYS A 45 -14.39 25.82 -7.80
N ASN A 46 -14.52 26.98 -8.42
CA ASN A 46 -15.78 27.50 -8.96
C ASN A 46 -16.25 26.72 -10.20
N GLU A 47 -15.32 26.19 -10.99
CA GLU A 47 -15.64 25.36 -12.16
C GLU A 47 -16.16 24.00 -11.72
N ILE A 48 -15.55 23.39 -10.69
CA ILE A 48 -16.04 22.12 -10.12
C ILE A 48 -17.46 22.28 -9.56
N THR A 49 -17.73 23.37 -8.84
CA THR A 49 -19.07 23.62 -8.29
C THR A 49 -20.12 23.85 -9.38
N ASN A 50 -19.75 24.53 -10.47
CA ASN A 50 -20.63 24.73 -11.61
C ASN A 50 -20.91 23.42 -12.35
N LEU A 51 -19.87 22.60 -12.56
CA LEU A 51 -19.98 21.28 -13.17
C LEU A 51 -20.93 20.39 -12.36
N VAL A 52 -20.75 20.31 -11.04
CA VAL A 52 -21.63 19.55 -10.14
C VAL A 52 -23.08 20.01 -10.21
N SER A 53 -23.33 21.32 -10.35
CA SER A 53 -24.69 21.87 -10.41
C SER A 53 -25.43 21.54 -11.71
N GLN A 54 -24.71 21.16 -12.76
CA GLN A 54 -25.25 20.92 -14.11
C GLN A 54 -25.40 19.42 -14.42
N ILE A 55 -24.88 18.55 -13.53
CA ILE A 55 -24.94 17.10 -13.68
C ILE A 55 -26.34 16.57 -13.32
N PRO A 56 -26.97 15.75 -14.18
CA PRO A 56 -28.22 15.08 -13.86
C PRO A 56 -28.12 14.16 -12.64
N ASP A 57 -29.18 14.06 -11.84
CA ASP A 57 -29.20 13.29 -10.57
C ASP A 57 -28.88 11.79 -10.73
N ASN A 58 -28.98 11.24 -11.94
CA ASN A 58 -28.71 9.84 -12.25
C ASN A 58 -27.25 9.54 -12.64
N VAL A 59 -26.35 10.54 -12.54
CA VAL A 59 -24.92 10.38 -12.84
C VAL A 59 -24.13 10.41 -11.53
N LEU A 60 -23.35 9.35 -11.29
CA LEU A 60 -22.47 9.27 -10.13
C LEU A 60 -21.29 10.24 -10.28
N PHE A 61 -21.09 11.12 -9.32
CA PHE A 61 -20.00 12.10 -9.35
C PHE A 61 -18.88 11.74 -8.36
N ARG A 62 -17.64 11.72 -8.84
CA ARG A 62 -16.45 11.49 -8.01
C ARG A 62 -15.33 12.49 -8.31
N ILE A 63 -14.65 12.97 -7.26
CA ILE A 63 -13.49 13.87 -7.34
C ILE A 63 -12.22 13.09 -6.98
N LEU A 64 -11.22 13.09 -7.86
CA LEU A 64 -9.89 12.57 -7.56
C LEU A 64 -9.17 13.50 -6.58
N ASN A 65 -8.34 12.99 -5.69
CA ASN A 65 -7.45 13.85 -4.92
C ASN A 65 -6.43 14.51 -5.88
N PRO A 66 -6.06 15.79 -5.72
CA PRO A 66 -5.02 16.44 -6.53
C PRO A 66 -3.65 15.73 -6.51
N SER A 67 -3.42 14.84 -5.54
CA SER A 67 -2.23 13.98 -5.48
C SER A 67 -2.30 12.73 -6.36
N GLY A 68 -3.45 12.45 -6.99
CA GLY A 68 -3.76 11.20 -7.71
C GLY A 68 -3.99 9.97 -6.81
N LYS A 69 -4.09 10.17 -5.48
CA LYS A 69 -3.99 9.10 -4.44
C LYS A 69 -5.31 8.85 -3.69
N GLY A 70 -6.45 8.94 -4.37
CA GLY A 70 -7.75 8.67 -3.77
C GLY A 70 -8.92 9.21 -4.60
N ILE A 71 -10.10 8.62 -4.41
CA ILE A 71 -11.34 9.00 -5.10
C ILE A 71 -12.39 9.38 -4.04
N ILE A 72 -12.83 10.62 -4.02
CA ILE A 72 -13.94 11.10 -3.18
C ILE A 72 -15.23 10.87 -3.96
N GLY A 73 -16.17 10.08 -3.44
CA GLY A 73 -17.44 9.79 -4.12
C GLY A 73 -18.67 10.04 -3.23
N SER A 74 -19.79 10.40 -3.85
CA SER A 74 -21.12 10.45 -3.23
C SER A 74 -22.09 9.62 -4.06
N GLN A 75 -22.95 8.80 -3.43
CA GLN A 75 -23.92 7.97 -4.15
C GLN A 75 -24.98 8.81 -4.89
N ASN A 76 -25.33 9.99 -4.36
CA ASN A 76 -26.20 10.98 -5.01
C ASN A 76 -25.60 12.39 -4.83
N SER A 77 -25.89 13.32 -5.76
CA SER A 77 -25.51 14.75 -5.78
C SER A 77 -25.77 15.53 -4.47
N LYS A 78 -26.62 14.98 -3.59
CA LYS A 78 -27.02 15.56 -2.29
C LYS A 78 -26.58 14.77 -1.05
N SER A 79 -25.97 13.60 -1.21
CA SER A 79 -25.51 12.79 -0.05
C SER A 79 -24.09 13.21 0.35
N LYS A 80 -23.87 13.45 1.64
CA LYS A 80 -22.53 13.76 2.20
C LYS A 80 -21.55 12.68 1.72
N GLY A 81 -20.55 13.09 0.95
CA GLY A 81 -19.58 12.20 0.32
C GLY A 81 -18.92 11.28 1.35
N GLU A 82 -18.91 9.99 1.04
CA GLU A 82 -18.13 9.03 1.81
C GLU A 82 -16.70 9.12 1.30
N LEU A 83 -15.77 9.49 2.19
CA LEU A 83 -14.35 9.53 1.87
C LEU A 83 -13.87 8.09 1.69
N ILE A 84 -13.87 7.60 0.45
CA ILE A 84 -13.19 6.35 0.11
C ILE A 84 -11.75 6.69 -0.25
N THR A 85 -10.92 6.89 0.78
CA THR A 85 -9.49 7.11 0.59
C THR A 85 -8.86 5.80 0.09
N VAL A 86 -8.60 5.70 -1.21
CA VAL A 86 -7.65 4.72 -1.76
C VAL A 86 -6.25 5.24 -1.48
N GLU A 87 -5.91 5.27 -0.19
CA GLU A 87 -4.57 5.62 0.25
C GLU A 87 -3.63 4.54 -0.29
N ASN A 88 -2.52 4.99 -0.88
CA ASN A 88 -1.39 4.15 -1.24
C ASN A 88 -0.70 3.66 0.06
N THR A 89 -1.46 2.96 0.90
CA THR A 89 -1.04 2.42 2.20
C THR A 89 -0.24 1.18 1.92
N TRP A 90 1.05 1.24 2.22
CA TRP A 90 1.78 0.01 2.47
C TRP A 90 1.04 -0.73 3.58
N ASN A 91 0.63 -1.98 3.32
CA ASN A 91 -0.05 -2.83 4.29
C ASN A 91 0.69 -2.78 5.63
N LEU A 92 2.03 -2.84 5.61
CA LEU A 92 2.86 -2.79 6.81
C LEU A 92 2.62 -1.55 7.73
N ASN A 93 2.10 -0.45 7.19
CA ASN A 93 1.77 0.76 7.96
C ASN A 93 0.36 0.72 8.58
N LEU A 94 -0.55 -0.12 8.10
CA LEU A 94 -1.90 -0.22 8.66
C LEU A 94 -1.86 -0.99 9.99
N ASP A 95 -2.63 -0.53 10.97
CA ASP A 95 -2.61 -1.10 12.32
C ASP A 95 -3.02 -2.58 12.37
N ARG A 96 -3.88 -3.02 11.44
CA ARG A 96 -4.23 -4.44 11.27
C ARG A 96 -2.98 -5.29 11.05
N TYR A 97 -2.14 -4.90 10.08
CA TYR A 97 -0.95 -5.65 9.72
C TYR A 97 0.16 -5.49 10.74
N LYS A 98 0.28 -4.35 11.42
CA LYS A 98 1.17 -4.20 12.58
C LYS A 98 0.82 -5.17 13.71
N ARG A 99 -0.48 -5.34 14.01
CA ARG A 99 -0.95 -6.33 15.00
C ARG A 99 -0.69 -7.77 14.54
N GLN A 100 -0.92 -8.07 13.26
CA GLN A 100 -0.60 -9.39 12.69
C GLN A 100 0.89 -9.70 12.75
N LYS A 101 1.75 -8.73 12.40
CA LYS A 101 3.21 -8.86 12.51
C LYS A 101 3.64 -9.09 13.95
N ARG A 102 3.08 -8.32 14.90
CA ARG A 102 3.35 -8.52 16.32
C ARG A 102 2.91 -9.89 16.81
N PHE A 103 1.76 -10.37 16.37
CA PHE A 103 1.26 -11.70 16.69
C PHE A 103 2.20 -12.77 16.14
N PHE A 104 2.63 -12.64 14.88
CA PHE A 104 3.63 -13.53 14.29
C PHE A 104 4.93 -13.51 15.11
N ASP A 105 5.46 -12.33 15.45
CA ASP A 105 6.72 -12.21 16.19
C ASP A 105 6.73 -13.00 17.50
N VAL A 106 5.63 -12.88 18.25
CA VAL A 106 5.47 -13.57 19.53
C VAL A 106 5.27 -15.07 19.32
N ILE A 107 4.38 -15.49 18.43
CA ILE A 107 4.09 -16.91 18.19
C ILE A 107 5.32 -17.63 17.62
N PHE A 108 5.98 -17.04 16.63
CA PHE A 108 7.19 -17.61 16.05
C PHE A 108 8.32 -17.68 17.08
N GLY A 109 8.50 -16.65 17.91
CA GLY A 109 9.46 -16.69 19.02
C GLY A 109 9.16 -17.79 20.04
N LEU A 110 7.88 -17.99 20.41
CA LEU A 110 7.48 -19.10 21.28
C LEU A 110 7.71 -20.47 20.65
N MET A 111 7.47 -20.62 19.35
CA MET A 111 7.78 -21.86 18.62
C MET A 111 9.29 -22.12 18.60
N LEU A 112 10.10 -21.11 18.28
CA LEU A 112 11.56 -21.23 18.31
C LEU A 112 12.08 -21.59 19.70
N LEU A 113 11.46 -21.08 20.76
CA LEU A 113 11.78 -21.45 22.14
C LEU A 113 11.41 -22.91 22.43
N ALA A 114 10.23 -23.37 22.00
CA ALA A 114 9.79 -24.75 22.19
C ALA A 114 10.67 -25.76 21.42
N PHE A 115 11.14 -25.38 20.22
CA PHE A 115 12.01 -26.20 19.38
C PHE A 115 13.50 -25.87 19.54
N SER A 116 13.86 -25.04 20.53
CA SER A 116 15.24 -24.55 20.66
C SER A 116 16.23 -25.68 20.92
N TRP A 117 15.78 -26.77 21.55
CA TRP A 117 16.60 -27.96 21.82
C TRP A 117 17.18 -28.60 20.56
N ILE A 118 16.51 -28.47 19.41
CA ILE A 118 17.03 -28.89 18.09
C ILE A 118 17.65 -27.69 17.38
N LEU A 119 16.94 -26.57 17.32
CA LEU A 119 17.29 -25.44 16.46
C LEU A 119 18.62 -24.79 16.85
N VAL A 120 19.02 -24.85 18.12
CA VAL A 120 20.29 -24.29 18.61
C VAL A 120 21.53 -24.90 17.96
N PHE A 121 21.44 -26.11 17.40
CA PHE A 121 22.56 -26.74 16.70
C PHE A 121 22.81 -26.13 15.31
N PHE A 122 21.81 -25.49 14.71
CA PHE A 122 21.93 -24.79 13.43
C PHE A 122 22.41 -23.33 13.58
N GLN A 123 22.56 -22.84 14.81
CA GLN A 123 22.89 -21.45 15.09
C GLN A 123 24.37 -21.27 15.43
N ALA A 124 25.04 -20.35 14.74
CA ALA A 124 26.44 -20.02 15.01
C ALA A 124 26.64 -19.44 16.43
N LYS A 125 25.73 -18.56 16.87
CA LYS A 125 25.83 -17.85 18.16
C LYS A 125 24.64 -18.15 19.07
N LYS A 126 24.72 -19.25 19.82
CA LYS A 126 23.65 -19.75 20.71
C LYS A 126 23.10 -18.69 21.67
N SER A 127 23.98 -17.86 22.28
CA SER A 127 23.56 -16.82 23.21
C SER A 127 22.73 -15.72 22.54
N ARG A 128 23.11 -15.30 21.33
CA ARG A 128 22.34 -14.31 20.55
C ARG A 128 21.00 -14.86 20.09
N PHE A 129 20.94 -16.13 19.72
CA PHE A 129 19.68 -16.78 19.35
C PHE A 129 18.62 -16.65 20.46
N PHE A 130 18.95 -17.02 21.70
CA PHE A 130 18.02 -16.87 22.81
C PHE A 130 17.70 -15.39 23.09
N LEU A 131 18.69 -14.50 23.03
CA LEU A 131 18.46 -13.06 23.21
C LEU A 131 17.48 -12.50 22.16
N HIS A 132 17.58 -12.94 20.90
CA HIS A 132 16.65 -12.56 19.84
C HIS A 132 15.24 -13.10 20.06
N ILE A 133 15.10 -14.34 20.54
CA ILE A 133 13.80 -14.88 20.95
C ILE A 133 13.17 -14.00 22.04
N PHE A 134 13.93 -13.63 23.08
CA PHE A 134 13.40 -12.78 24.15
C PHE A 134 13.11 -11.36 23.67
N ASP A 135 13.99 -10.74 22.89
CA ASP A 135 13.80 -9.39 22.32
C ASP A 135 12.55 -9.31 21.43
N THR A 136 12.28 -10.37 20.65
CA THR A 136 11.10 -10.44 19.77
C THR A 136 9.84 -10.70 20.57
N ILE A 137 9.83 -11.60 21.55
CA ILE A 137 8.66 -11.83 22.42
C ILE A 137 8.33 -10.58 23.24
N THR A 138 9.31 -9.87 23.78
CA THR A 138 9.12 -8.62 24.54
C THR A 138 8.80 -7.41 23.65
N GLY A 139 9.06 -7.51 22.34
CA GLY A 139 8.69 -6.50 21.34
C GLY A 139 9.69 -5.37 21.17
N VAL A 140 10.90 -5.56 21.70
CA VAL A 140 12.08 -4.74 21.44
C VAL A 140 12.51 -4.89 19.98
N LYS A 141 12.46 -6.11 19.44
CA LYS A 141 12.76 -6.44 18.04
C LYS A 141 11.57 -7.10 17.33
N THR A 142 11.67 -7.20 16.01
CA THR A 142 10.83 -8.05 15.14
C THR A 142 11.71 -9.09 14.43
N TRP A 143 11.16 -10.18 13.91
CA TRP A 143 11.97 -11.15 13.18
C TRP A 143 12.46 -10.60 11.84
N VAL A 144 11.55 -10.01 11.06
CA VAL A 144 11.84 -9.54 9.70
C VAL A 144 11.63 -8.04 9.63
N GLY A 145 12.60 -7.33 9.10
CA GLY A 145 12.54 -5.89 8.88
C GLY A 145 13.29 -5.48 7.63
N ILE A 146 13.27 -4.18 7.37
CA ILE A 146 13.82 -3.58 6.17
C ILE A 146 14.86 -2.56 6.62
N ASN A 147 15.96 -2.42 5.87
CA ASN A 147 17.00 -1.48 6.19
C ASN A 147 16.49 -0.03 6.15
N ASP A 148 17.09 0.83 6.99
CA ASP A 148 16.83 2.25 7.13
C ASP A 148 16.97 3.03 5.80
N LYS A 149 17.74 2.50 4.84
CA LYS A 149 17.85 3.06 3.48
C LYS A 149 16.52 3.09 2.74
N HIS A 150 15.60 2.18 3.06
CA HIS A 150 14.28 2.06 2.44
C HIS A 150 13.15 2.65 3.32
N LYS A 151 13.48 3.57 4.25
CA LYS A 151 12.51 4.27 5.12
C LYS A 151 11.33 4.91 4.40
N ASN A 152 11.49 5.23 3.11
CA ASN A 152 10.41 5.76 2.29
C ASN A 152 9.23 4.78 2.17
N PHE A 153 9.43 3.46 2.32
CA PHE A 153 8.41 2.43 2.13
C PHE A 153 7.66 2.02 3.41
N ALA A 154 8.22 2.28 4.59
CA ALA A 154 7.60 1.88 5.84
C ALA A 154 8.08 2.78 6.98
N MET A 155 7.13 3.32 7.74
CA MET A 155 7.42 4.11 8.95
C MET A 155 7.72 3.20 10.15
N PHE A 156 8.18 1.97 9.90
CA PHE A 156 8.38 0.94 10.92
C PHE A 156 9.85 0.89 11.35
N ASN A 157 10.19 1.71 12.35
CA ASN A 157 11.55 1.86 12.90
C ASN A 157 11.93 0.80 13.96
N LYS A 158 11.34 -0.39 13.97
CA LYS A 158 11.78 -1.42 14.92
C LYS A 158 12.97 -2.18 14.36
N LYS A 159 14.00 -2.34 15.19
CA LYS A 159 15.14 -3.22 14.90
C LYS A 159 14.62 -4.62 14.58
N SER A 160 15.14 -5.24 13.53
CA SER A 160 14.83 -6.62 13.18
C SER A 160 16.02 -7.54 13.38
N VAL A 161 15.74 -8.84 13.50
CA VAL A 161 16.77 -9.89 13.54
C VAL A 161 17.29 -10.16 12.11
N ILE A 162 16.37 -10.38 11.18
CA ILE A 162 16.64 -10.54 9.75
C ILE A 162 16.30 -9.22 9.05
N LEU A 163 17.25 -8.71 8.27
CA LEU A 163 17.05 -7.57 7.39
C LEU A 163 16.88 -8.07 5.95
N ILE A 164 15.84 -7.59 5.28
CA ILE A 164 15.73 -7.68 3.83
C ILE A 164 16.70 -6.61 3.29
N ASP A 165 17.88 -7.04 2.87
CA ASP A 165 18.94 -6.16 2.38
C ASP A 165 19.51 -6.65 1.05
N SER A 166 20.04 -5.69 0.28
CA SER A 166 20.87 -5.85 -0.91
C SER A 166 22.34 -5.61 -0.55
N GLU A 167 22.79 -6.08 0.61
CA GLU A 167 24.00 -5.56 1.24
C GLU A 167 25.28 -5.80 0.43
N ASP A 168 25.26 -6.71 -0.56
CA ASP A 168 26.50 -7.19 -1.20
C ASP A 168 26.47 -7.36 -2.72
N SER A 169 25.63 -6.60 -3.44
CA SER A 169 25.36 -7.00 -4.82
C SER A 169 25.14 -5.87 -5.81
N LYS A 170 25.86 -6.02 -6.93
CA LYS A 170 25.77 -5.35 -8.24
C LYS A 170 24.43 -4.61 -8.46
N PRO A 171 24.41 -3.46 -9.17
CA PRO A 171 23.24 -2.59 -9.31
C PRO A 171 21.97 -3.28 -9.84
N LEU A 172 22.10 -4.36 -10.62
CA LEU A 172 20.98 -5.19 -11.04
C LEU A 172 20.27 -5.89 -9.87
N HIS A 173 21.02 -6.39 -8.89
CA HIS A 173 20.48 -7.05 -7.70
C HIS A 173 19.81 -6.04 -6.76
N GLU A 174 20.31 -4.81 -6.68
CA GLU A 174 19.68 -3.71 -5.91
C GLU A 174 18.24 -3.44 -6.39
N ILE A 175 18.02 -3.36 -7.71
CA ILE A 175 16.69 -3.19 -8.30
C ILE A 175 15.73 -4.32 -7.89
N PHE A 176 16.19 -5.59 -7.96
CA PHE A 176 15.37 -6.73 -7.56
C PHE A 176 15.01 -6.71 -6.07
N VAL A 177 15.93 -6.27 -5.22
CA VAL A 177 15.68 -6.18 -3.77
C VAL A 177 14.70 -5.05 -3.47
N GLU A 178 14.82 -3.90 -4.13
CA GLU A 178 13.85 -2.81 -3.98
C GLU A 178 12.44 -3.23 -4.40
N GLU A 179 12.31 -3.95 -5.51
CA GLU A 179 11.02 -4.48 -5.95
C GLU A 179 10.45 -5.49 -4.94
N TYR A 180 11.29 -6.37 -4.40
CA TYR A 180 10.90 -7.32 -3.36
C TYR A 180 10.46 -6.61 -2.07
N ILE A 181 11.19 -5.59 -1.61
CA ILE A 181 10.84 -4.75 -0.46
C ILE A 181 9.52 -4.02 -0.70
N ASN A 182 9.33 -3.45 -1.90
CA ASN A 182 8.09 -2.76 -2.25
C ASN A 182 6.90 -3.73 -2.25
N ASN A 183 7.06 -4.94 -2.79
CA ASN A 183 6.04 -5.99 -2.71
C ASN A 183 5.76 -6.40 -1.25
N TYR A 184 6.81 -6.61 -0.45
CA TYR A 184 6.69 -6.91 0.97
C TYR A 184 5.91 -5.83 1.74
N CYS A 185 6.22 -4.55 1.51
CA CYS A 185 5.52 -3.44 2.16
C CYS A 185 4.07 -3.30 1.70
N ARG A 186 3.82 -3.41 0.39
CA ARG A 186 2.48 -3.23 -0.21
C ARG A 186 1.55 -4.39 0.08
N ASN A 187 2.05 -5.62 -0.02
CA ASN A 187 1.26 -6.86 0.03
C ASN A 187 1.60 -7.69 1.26
N TYR A 188 2.02 -7.05 2.36
CA TYR A 188 2.44 -7.73 3.58
C TYR A 188 1.44 -8.81 4.01
N SER A 189 1.97 -10.00 4.30
CA SER A 189 1.26 -11.09 4.95
C SER A 189 2.20 -11.83 5.90
N ILE A 190 1.63 -12.51 6.91
CA ILE A 190 2.37 -13.34 7.86
C ILE A 190 3.19 -14.43 7.14
N TRP A 191 2.69 -14.94 6.02
CA TRP A 191 3.36 -15.98 5.23
C TRP A 191 4.69 -15.51 4.66
N MET A 192 4.80 -14.24 4.27
CA MET A 192 6.05 -13.68 3.78
C MET A 192 7.11 -13.64 4.89
N ASP A 193 6.73 -13.26 6.12
CA ASP A 193 7.63 -13.30 7.26
C ASP A 193 8.09 -14.73 7.57
N LEU A 194 7.15 -15.70 7.54
CA LEU A 194 7.48 -17.11 7.74
C LEU A 194 8.45 -17.64 6.68
N GLU A 195 8.20 -17.35 5.40
CA GLU A 195 9.06 -17.76 4.29
C GLU A 195 10.48 -17.21 4.46
N ILE A 196 10.61 -15.91 4.79
CA ILE A 196 11.90 -15.27 5.03
C ILE A 196 12.61 -15.92 6.23
N CYS A 197 11.90 -16.11 7.35
CA CYS A 197 12.48 -16.73 8.54
C CYS A 197 12.94 -18.18 8.31
N LEU A 198 12.22 -18.96 7.50
CA LEU A 198 12.60 -20.34 7.18
C LEU A 198 13.76 -20.39 6.20
N ARG A 199 13.78 -19.51 5.19
CA ARG A 199 14.88 -19.40 4.23
C ARG A 199 16.18 -18.98 4.92
N ASP A 200 16.10 -18.03 5.85
CA ASP A 200 17.23 -17.43 6.55
C ASP A 200 17.35 -17.96 8.00
N ILE A 201 16.95 -19.22 8.25
CA ILE A 201 16.87 -19.79 9.61
C ILE A 201 18.22 -19.82 10.33
N GLU A 202 19.33 -19.97 9.59
CA GLU A 202 20.69 -19.96 10.13
C GLU A 202 21.12 -18.57 10.64
N LYS A 203 20.49 -17.50 10.11
CA LYS A 203 20.79 -16.10 10.46
C LYS A 203 20.06 -15.60 11.69
N LEU A 204 19.20 -16.42 12.31
CA LEU A 204 18.46 -16.02 13.51
C LEU A 204 19.36 -15.69 14.71
N SER A 205 20.63 -16.11 14.66
CA SER A 205 21.65 -15.85 15.69
C SER A 205 22.68 -14.77 15.34
N GLU A 206 22.62 -14.18 14.15
CA GLU A 206 23.62 -13.19 13.69
C GLU A 206 23.58 -11.90 14.50
#